data_AF-A0A5J5UPY0-F1
#
_entry.id   AF-A0A5J5UPY0-F1
#
_cell.length_a   1.000
_cell.length_b   1.000
_cell.length_c   1.000
_cell.angle_alpha   90.00
_cell.angle_beta   90.00
_cell.angle_gamma   90.00
#
_symmetry.space_group_name_H-M   'P 1'
#
loop_
_entity.id
_entity.type
_entity.pdbx_description
1 polymer ?
#
loop_
_entity_poly.entity_id
_entity_poly.type
_entity_poly.pdbx_seq_one_letter_code
_entity_poly.pdbx_strand_id
1 'polypeptide(L)'
;MKEIQDKVLTSKEKHKRDRSRRKEKVKVVSDCDGKIVNFSLSDSDISNRRKVILREAKQTWEVGKKLGLRAGGDEREVLEDIMSLEEQKRRK
;
A
#
# COMPACT_ATOMS: atom_id res chain seq x y z
N MET A 1 -24.74 29.36 -12.28
CA MET A 1 -25.22 27.96 -12.12
C MET A 1 -25.23 27.49 -10.66
N LYS A 2 -24.13 27.63 -9.89
CA LYS A 2 -24.08 27.19 -8.47
C LYS A 2 -25.04 27.99 -7.56
N GLU A 3 -25.12 29.30 -7.77
CA GLU A 3 -25.98 30.22 -7.01
C GLU A 3 -27.49 29.94 -7.13
N ILE A 4 -27.95 29.48 -8.30
CA ILE A 4 -29.36 29.13 -8.53
C ILE A 4 -29.68 27.83 -7.79
N GLN A 5 -28.78 26.84 -7.85
CA GLN A 5 -28.93 25.57 -7.17
C GLN A 5 -28.87 25.71 -5.63
N ASP A 6 -28.12 26.69 -5.14
CA ASP A 6 -28.03 26.97 -3.71
C ASP A 6 -29.27 27.68 -3.15
N LYS A 7 -30.11 28.28 -3.99
CA LYS A 7 -31.42 28.80 -3.56
C LYS A 7 -32.49 27.71 -3.42
N VAL A 8 -32.37 26.63 -4.19
CA VAL A 8 -33.37 25.54 -4.27
C VAL A 8 -33.06 24.40 -3.31
N LEU A 9 -31.78 24.11 -3.05
CA LEU A 9 -31.40 23.02 -2.17
C LEU A 9 -31.39 23.40 -0.69
N THR A 10 -31.78 22.44 0.14
CA THR A 10 -31.59 22.54 1.59
C THR A 10 -30.11 22.40 1.99
N SER A 11 -29.74 22.91 3.16
CA SER A 11 -28.35 22.85 3.67
C SER A 11 -27.77 21.42 3.68
N LYS A 12 -28.60 20.42 4.02
CA LYS A 12 -28.19 19.01 4.01
C LYS A 12 -27.87 18.48 2.60
N GLU A 13 -28.63 18.89 1.60
CA GLU A 13 -28.43 18.46 0.21
C GLU A 13 -27.22 19.14 -0.42
N LYS A 14 -26.98 20.42 -0.10
CA LYS A 14 -25.74 21.13 -0.47
C LYS A 14 -24.51 20.41 0.08
N HIS A 15 -24.55 20.04 1.37
CA HIS A 15 -23.45 19.32 2.01
C HIS A 15 -23.19 17.96 1.35
N LYS A 16 -24.24 17.21 1.00
CA LYS A 16 -24.09 15.94 0.25
C LYS A 16 -23.46 16.14 -1.12
N ARG A 17 -23.88 17.16 -1.88
CA ARG A 17 -23.31 17.50 -3.20
C ARG A 17 -21.85 17.93 -3.10
N ASP A 18 -21.52 18.80 -2.16
CA ASP A 18 -20.14 19.25 -2.01
C ASP A 18 -19.22 18.11 -1.56
N ARG A 19 -19.73 17.17 -0.76
CA ARG A 19 -19.01 15.94 -0.40
C ARG A 19 -18.82 15.01 -1.59
N SER A 20 -19.82 14.82 -2.45
CA SER A 20 -19.68 14.00 -3.67
C SER A 20 -18.72 14.65 -4.67
N ARG A 21 -18.77 15.96 -4.85
CA ARG A 21 -17.82 16.72 -5.67
C ARG A 21 -16.39 16.65 -5.15
N ARG A 22 -16.18 16.67 -3.82
CA ARG A 22 -14.84 16.46 -3.23
C ARG A 22 -14.33 15.04 -3.51
N LYS A 23 -15.19 14.02 -3.37
CA LYS A 23 -14.85 12.63 -3.72
C LYS A 23 -14.54 12.47 -5.21
N GLU A 24 -15.29 13.15 -6.06
CA GLU A 24 -15.07 13.18 -7.51
C GLU A 24 -13.74 13.87 -7.86
N LYS A 25 -13.40 15.00 -7.23
CA LYS A 25 -12.07 15.64 -7.40
C LYS A 25 -10.92 14.74 -6.94
N VAL A 26 -11.10 14.00 -5.84
CA VAL A 26 -10.12 12.98 -5.40
C VAL A 26 -10.02 11.84 -6.42
N LYS A 27 -11.13 11.49 -7.09
CA LYS A 27 -11.16 10.46 -8.15
C LYS A 27 -10.59 10.97 -9.48
N VAL A 28 -10.77 12.24 -9.86
CA VAL A 28 -10.25 12.80 -11.12
C VAL A 28 -8.71 12.94 -11.11
N VAL A 29 -8.06 12.91 -9.94
CA VAL A 29 -6.59 12.75 -9.87
C VAL A 29 -6.14 11.35 -10.34
N SER A 30 -7.05 10.39 -10.49
CA SER A 30 -6.74 9.03 -10.96
C SER A 30 -6.86 8.80 -12.47
N ASP A 31 -7.23 9.82 -13.26
CA ASP A 31 -7.11 9.77 -14.72
C ASP A 31 -5.69 10.17 -15.15
N CYS A 32 -4.72 9.31 -14.85
CA CYS A 32 -3.39 9.38 -15.45
C CYS A 32 -3.36 8.50 -16.70
N ASP A 33 -3.90 9.03 -17.80
CA ASP A 33 -3.60 8.55 -19.14
C ASP A 33 -2.08 8.58 -19.37
N GLY A 34 -1.51 7.42 -19.71
CA GLY A 34 -0.34 7.32 -20.59
C GLY A 34 1.00 7.93 -20.14
N LYS A 35 1.20 8.28 -18.87
CA LYS A 35 2.56 8.54 -18.37
C LYS A 35 3.10 7.27 -17.74
N ILE A 36 4.14 6.69 -18.35
CA ILE A 36 5.13 5.91 -17.61
C ILE A 36 5.83 6.90 -16.68
N VAL A 37 5.16 7.22 -15.57
CA VAL A 37 5.77 7.90 -14.44
C VAL A 37 6.67 6.84 -13.83
N ASN A 38 7.97 7.10 -13.80
CA ASN A 38 8.88 6.44 -12.87
C ASN A 38 8.34 6.76 -11.46
N PHE A 39 7.38 5.98 -10.99
CA PHE A 39 6.92 6.04 -9.62
C PHE A 39 8.08 5.56 -8.77
N SER A 40 8.90 6.52 -8.33
CA SER A 40 9.82 6.27 -7.23
C SER A 40 9.00 5.73 -6.08
N LEU A 41 9.31 4.51 -5.63
CA LEU A 41 8.68 3.94 -4.45
C LEU A 41 8.88 4.90 -3.28
N SER A 42 7.80 5.23 -2.58
CA SER A 42 7.92 6.02 -1.35
C SER A 42 8.57 5.18 -0.25
N ASP A 43 9.16 5.84 0.75
CA ASP A 43 9.68 5.14 1.93
C ASP A 43 8.59 4.35 2.65
N SER A 44 7.33 4.82 2.60
CA SER A 44 6.18 4.06 3.11
C SER A 44 5.92 2.78 2.33
N ASP A 45 6.04 2.79 1.00
CA ASP A 45 5.86 1.58 0.18
C ASP A 45 6.95 0.55 0.50
N ILE A 46 8.19 1.02 0.65
CA ILE A 46 9.34 0.20 1.03
C ILE A 46 9.13 -0.39 2.43
N SER A 47 8.70 0.42 3.40
CA SER A 47 8.43 -0.02 4.77
C SER A 47 7.29 -1.03 4.83
N ASN A 48 6.20 -0.79 4.09
CA ASN A 48 5.06 -1.69 4.02
C ASN A 48 5.45 -3.05 3.43
N ARG A 49 6.23 -3.04 2.35
CA ARG A 49 6.76 -4.26 1.74
C ARG A 49 7.64 -5.06 2.72
N ARG A 50 8.57 -4.39 3.40
CA ARG A 50 9.42 -5.02 4.44
C ARG A 50 8.60 -5.69 5.53
N LYS A 51 7.53 -5.04 6.00
CA LYS A 51 6.62 -5.60 7.02
C LYS A 51 5.88 -6.85 6.50
N VAL A 52 5.44 -6.84 5.25
CA VAL A 52 4.77 -7.99 4.62
C VAL A 52 5.72 -9.18 4.53
N ILE A 53 6.92 -8.97 4.01
CA ILE A 53 7.94 -10.02 3.86
C ILE A 53 8.32 -10.62 5.20
N LEU A 54 8.56 -9.79 6.23
CA LEU A 54 8.89 -10.28 7.56
C LEU A 54 7.76 -11.13 8.16
N ARG A 55 6.50 -10.73 7.96
CA ARG A 55 5.35 -11.50 8.43
C ARG A 55 5.27 -12.87 7.74
N GLU A 56 5.42 -12.88 6.43
CA GLU A 56 5.37 -14.12 5.64
C GLU A 56 6.52 -15.05 6.01
N ALA A 57 7.75 -14.53 6.12
CA ALA A 57 8.91 -15.30 6.51
C ALA A 57 8.74 -15.96 7.89
N LYS A 58 8.19 -15.24 8.88
CA LYS A 58 7.83 -15.80 10.19
C LYS A 58 6.77 -16.89 10.09
N GLN A 59 5.72 -16.69 9.29
CA GLN A 59 4.69 -17.71 9.08
C GLN A 59 5.27 -18.97 8.43
N THR A 60 6.12 -18.80 7.41
CA THR A 60 6.80 -19.91 6.73
C THR A 60 7.73 -20.66 7.68
N TRP A 61 8.44 -19.95 8.56
CA TRP A 61 9.27 -20.56 9.60
C TRP A 61 8.45 -21.48 10.53
N GLU A 62 7.33 -20.99 11.05
CA GLU A 62 6.44 -21.79 11.89
C GLU A 62 5.86 -23.01 11.17
N VAL A 63 5.50 -22.86 9.89
CA VAL A 63 5.02 -23.98 9.07
C VAL A 63 6.16 -24.98 8.84
N GLY A 64 7.38 -24.52 8.56
CA GLY A 64 8.55 -25.38 8.39
C GLY A 64 8.84 -26.22 9.64
N LYS A 65 8.79 -25.61 10.82
CA LYS A 65 8.93 -26.32 12.10
C LYS A 65 7.87 -27.41 12.27
N LYS A 66 6.60 -27.11 11.96
CA LYS A 66 5.50 -28.08 12.02
C LYS A 66 5.68 -29.25 11.04
N LEU A 67 6.33 -29.00 9.91
CA LEU A 67 6.65 -30.01 8.90
C LEU A 67 7.96 -30.76 9.20
N GLY A 68 8.65 -30.46 10.30
CA GLY A 68 9.92 -31.09 10.67
C GLY A 68 11.12 -30.63 9.83
N LEU A 69 10.98 -29.54 9.07
CA LEU A 69 12.07 -28.94 8.32
C LEU A 69 13.05 -28.26 9.28
N ARG A 70 14.35 -28.34 8.96
CA ARG A 70 15.42 -27.64 9.67
C ARG A 70 16.13 -26.72 8.69
N ALA A 71 16.29 -25.46 9.09
CA ALA A 71 17.15 -24.52 8.39
C ALA A 71 18.56 -24.57 9.02
N GLY A 72 19.57 -24.22 8.22
CA GLY A 72 20.90 -23.94 8.76
C GLY A 72 20.92 -22.55 9.38
N GLY A 73 20.92 -22.48 10.72
CA GLY A 73 20.89 -21.23 11.47
C GLY A 73 19.66 -21.12 12.38
N ASP A 74 19.71 -20.15 13.29
CA ASP A 74 18.55 -19.83 14.12
C ASP A 74 17.50 -19.00 13.34
N GLU A 75 16.31 -18.85 13.92
CA GLU A 75 15.21 -18.12 13.28
C GLU A 75 15.61 -16.69 12.89
N ARG A 76 16.38 -16.02 13.74
CA ARG A 76 16.74 -14.62 13.54
C ARG A 76 17.73 -14.50 12.39
N GLU A 77 18.75 -15.35 12.35
CA GLU A 77 19.74 -15.39 11.27
C GLU A 77 19.05 -15.60 9.91
N VAL A 78 18.16 -16.60 9.83
CA VAL A 78 17.43 -16.92 8.59
C VAL A 78 16.51 -15.77 8.15
N LEU A 79 15.83 -15.11 9.10
CA LEU A 79 14.99 -13.95 8.78
C LEU A 79 15.81 -12.73 8.33
N GLU A 80 16.98 -12.50 8.93
CA GLU A 80 17.91 -11.43 8.53
C GLU A 80 18.48 -11.67 7.12
N ASP A 81 18.80 -12.91 6.79
CA ASP A 81 19.23 -13.30 5.44
C ASP A 81 18.13 -13.05 4.40
N ILE A 82 16.89 -13.42 4.69
CA ILE A 82 15.73 -13.16 3.81
C ILE A 82 15.56 -11.65 3.57
N MET A 83 15.65 -10.84 4.63
CA MET A 83 15.55 -9.38 4.54
C MET A 83 16.69 -8.77 3.71
N SER A 84 17.91 -9.31 3.84
CA SER A 84 19.08 -8.86 3.10
C SER A 84 18.99 -9.21 1.61
N LEU A 85 18.49 -10.41 1.28
CA LEU A 85 18.26 -10.84 -0.10
C LEU A 85 17.23 -9.97 -0.83
N GLU A 86 16.16 -9.58 -0.14
CA GLU A 86 15.17 -8.66 -0.70
C GLU A 86 15.80 -7.31 -1.05
N GLU A 87 16.68 -6.80 -0.19
CA GLU A 87 17.37 -5.54 -0.44
C GLU A 87 18.34 -5.63 -1.63
N GLN A 88 19.05 -6.76 -1.78
CA GLN A 88 19.91 -7.01 -2.94
C GLN A 88 19.11 -7.11 -4.25
N LYS A 89 17.95 -7.77 -4.22
CA LYS A 89 17.07 -7.92 -5.39
C LYS A 89 16.60 -6.57 -5.94
N ARG A 90 16.45 -5.56 -5.08
CA ARG A 90 16.08 -4.19 -5.48
C ARG A 90 17.22 -3.43 -6.18
N ARG A 91 18.48 -3.80 -5.93
CA ARG A 91 19.67 -3.08 -6.45
C ARG A 91 20.10 -3.55 -7.84
N LYS A 92 19.50 -4.62 -8.37
CA LYS A 92 19.72 -5.13 -9.73
C LYS A 92 18.59 -4.66 -10.65
#